data_AF-A0A5I2WXA3-F1
#
_entry.id   AF-A0A5I2WXA3-F1
#
_cell.length_a   1.000
_cell.length_b   1.000
_cell.length_c   1.000
_cell.angle_alpha   90.00
_cell.angle_beta   90.00
_cell.angle_gamma   90.00
#
_symmetry.space_group_name_H-M   'P 1'
#
loop_
_entity.id
_entity.type
_entity.pdbx_description
1 polymer ?
#
loop_
_entity_poly.entity_id
_entity_poly.type
_entity_poly.pdbx_seq_one_letter_code
_entity_poly.pdbx_strand_id
1 'polypeptide(L)'
;MFWTELCFILVALMIGARIGGVFLGMVGGLGVGVMVFIFGLTPSTPPIDVILIILSVVLAAASLQASGGLDLLVKLAEKILRRHPRYITLLAPFICYIFTFMSGTGHVVYSLLPVISEVARDSGIRPERPLSISVIASQQAITASPISAAMAAMIGLMAPLGVSISTIMMICVPATLIGVAMGAIATFNKGKELKDDPEYQRRLAEGLIKPAQKESKNTVVTSRAKLSVALFLTSAIVIVLLGLIPALRPMVETAKGLQPLSMSAAIQITMLSFACLIVLLCRPQVDQIISGTVFRAGALAIVCAFGLAWMSETFVNGHIALIKAEVQTLLQQHTWLIAIMMFFVSAMVSSQAATTLILLPLGLALGLPAYALIGSWPAVNGYFFIPVAGQCLAALAFDDTGTTRIGKYVLNHSFMRPGLVNVIVSVIVGLLIGKMVLA
;
A
#
# COMPACT_ATOMS: atom_id res chain seq x y z
N MET A 1 -14.55 31.04 5.43
CA MET A 1 -15.20 29.81 4.93
C MET A 1 -14.17 28.75 4.58
N PHE A 2 -13.19 29.03 3.71
CA PHE A 2 -12.09 28.09 3.44
C PHE A 2 -11.40 27.49 4.68
N TRP A 3 -10.85 28.33 5.57
CA TRP A 3 -10.14 27.85 6.76
C TRP A 3 -11.02 27.09 7.75
N THR A 4 -12.29 27.48 7.87
CA THR A 4 -13.25 26.80 8.76
C THR A 4 -13.60 25.42 8.23
N GLU A 5 -13.81 25.29 6.91
CA GLU A 5 -14.08 24.02 6.25
C GLU A 5 -12.84 23.11 6.22
N LEU A 6 -11.65 23.66 5.94
CA LEU A 6 -10.39 22.94 6.02
C LEU A 6 -10.14 22.42 7.44
N CYS A 7 -10.35 23.27 8.45
CA CYS A 7 -10.24 22.87 9.85
C CYS A 7 -11.23 21.75 10.19
N PHE A 8 -12.48 21.86 9.73
CA PHE A 8 -13.48 20.81 9.90
C PHE A 8 -13.02 19.50 9.25
N ILE A 9 -12.55 19.52 7.99
CA ILE A 9 -12.04 18.33 7.29
C ILE A 9 -10.87 17.71 8.06
N LEU A 10 -9.90 18.52 8.50
CA LEU A 10 -8.74 18.03 9.25
C LEU A 10 -9.16 17.40 10.59
N VAL A 11 -10.07 18.02 11.33
CA VAL A 11 -10.62 17.48 12.59
C VAL A 11 -11.39 16.18 12.34
N ALA A 12 -12.24 16.17 11.32
CA ALA A 12 -13.01 15.00 10.92
C ALA A 12 -12.06 13.84 10.56
N LEU A 13 -11.05 14.08 9.73
CA LEU A 13 -10.02 13.10 9.37
C LEU A 13 -9.22 12.62 10.59
N MET A 14 -8.88 13.50 11.53
CA MET A 14 -8.19 13.11 12.77
C MET A 14 -9.06 12.20 13.65
N ILE A 15 -10.34 12.51 13.81
CA ILE A 15 -11.29 11.65 14.55
C ILE A 15 -11.48 10.33 13.81
N GLY A 16 -11.68 10.38 12.49
CA GLY A 16 -11.83 9.22 11.62
C GLY A 16 -10.63 8.29 11.68
N ALA A 17 -9.41 8.83 11.64
CA ALA A 17 -8.18 8.06 11.74
C ALA A 17 -7.97 7.46 13.13
N ARG A 18 -8.38 8.17 14.20
CA ARG A 18 -8.26 7.68 15.59
C ARG A 18 -9.21 6.52 15.89
N ILE A 19 -10.45 6.57 15.38
CA ILE A 19 -11.41 5.47 15.51
C ILE A 19 -11.04 4.34 14.54
N GLY A 20 -10.60 4.70 13.32
CA GLY A 20 -10.07 3.78 12.33
C GLY A 20 -11.15 2.92 11.65
N GLY A 21 -10.68 1.98 10.82
CA GLY A 21 -11.55 1.05 10.10
C GLY A 21 -12.55 1.77 9.18
N VAL A 22 -13.72 1.16 8.98
CA VAL A 22 -14.72 1.62 7.98
C VAL A 22 -15.24 3.02 8.32
N PHE A 23 -15.20 3.40 9.60
CA PHE A 23 -15.60 4.72 10.08
C PHE A 23 -14.82 5.85 9.40
N LEU A 24 -13.53 5.65 9.09
CA LEU A 24 -12.74 6.65 8.37
C LEU A 24 -13.37 7.03 7.02
N GLY A 25 -13.92 6.08 6.28
CA GLY A 25 -14.64 6.38 5.03
C GLY A 25 -16.01 7.00 5.27
N MET A 26 -16.73 6.60 6.32
CA MET A 26 -18.02 7.20 6.70
C MET A 26 -17.87 8.69 7.05
N VAL A 27 -16.77 9.05 7.72
CA VAL A 27 -16.43 10.46 8.00
C VAL A 27 -16.33 11.28 6.72
N GLY A 28 -15.81 10.70 5.63
CA GLY A 28 -15.78 11.37 4.32
C GLY A 28 -17.19 11.71 3.82
N GLY A 29 -18.13 10.76 3.91
CA GLY A 29 -19.53 10.99 3.54
C GLY A 29 -20.21 12.06 4.43
N LEU A 30 -19.99 12.02 5.74
CA LEU A 30 -20.45 13.07 6.66
C LEU A 30 -19.86 14.43 6.27
N GLY A 31 -18.58 14.45 5.90
CA GLY A 31 -17.88 15.66 5.50
C GLY A 31 -18.47 16.29 4.25
N VAL A 32 -18.81 15.48 3.23
CA VAL A 32 -19.57 15.95 2.05
C VAL A 32 -20.91 16.54 2.48
N GLY A 33 -21.66 15.86 3.35
CA GLY A 33 -22.93 16.34 3.86
C GLY A 33 -22.81 17.72 4.53
N VAL A 34 -21.85 17.90 5.42
CA VAL A 34 -21.59 19.19 6.07
C VAL A 34 -21.19 20.26 5.05
N MET A 35 -20.31 19.94 4.10
CA MET A 35 -19.90 20.87 3.04
C MET A 35 -21.04 21.36 2.17
N VAL A 36 -21.93 20.45 1.76
CA VAL A 36 -23.04 20.78 0.86
C VAL A 36 -24.17 21.46 1.64
N PHE A 37 -24.63 20.86 2.74
CA PHE A 37 -25.84 21.32 3.44
C PHE A 37 -25.59 22.46 4.42
N ILE A 38 -24.38 22.62 4.96
CA ILE A 38 -24.06 23.70 5.91
C ILE A 38 -23.26 24.80 5.22
N PHE A 39 -22.23 24.45 4.44
CA PHE A 39 -21.36 25.43 3.78
C PHE A 39 -21.79 25.81 2.36
N GLY A 40 -22.80 25.14 1.79
CA GLY A 40 -23.37 25.50 0.49
C GLY A 40 -22.49 25.17 -0.71
N LEU A 41 -21.54 24.25 -0.57
CA LEU A 41 -20.67 23.81 -1.66
C LEU A 41 -21.45 22.93 -2.65
N THR A 42 -21.08 23.01 -3.93
CA THR A 42 -21.57 22.08 -4.95
C THR A 42 -20.86 20.72 -4.79
N PRO A 43 -21.58 19.60 -4.61
CA PRO A 43 -20.95 18.29 -4.49
C PRO A 43 -20.23 17.90 -5.78
N SER A 44 -19.05 17.29 -5.65
CA SER A 44 -18.40 16.61 -6.78
C SER A 44 -19.05 15.25 -7.05
N THR A 45 -18.55 14.51 -8.04
CA THR A 45 -18.95 13.12 -8.29
C THR A 45 -18.07 12.15 -7.51
N PRO A 46 -18.63 11.10 -6.88
CA PRO A 46 -17.81 10.08 -6.25
C PRO A 46 -16.97 9.32 -7.31
N PRO A 47 -15.78 8.82 -6.96
CA PRO A 47 -14.87 8.18 -7.92
C PRO A 47 -15.29 6.73 -8.21
N ILE A 48 -16.38 6.55 -8.96
CA ILE A 48 -16.96 5.22 -9.25
C ILE A 48 -15.95 4.26 -9.89
N ASP A 49 -15.13 4.73 -10.83
CA ASP A 49 -14.08 3.92 -11.45
C ASP A 49 -13.11 3.34 -10.41
N VAL A 50 -12.66 4.15 -9.46
CA VAL A 50 -11.73 3.70 -8.41
C VAL A 50 -12.39 2.64 -7.52
N ILE A 51 -13.64 2.86 -7.10
CA ILE A 51 -14.43 1.94 -6.28
C ILE A 51 -14.54 0.57 -6.98
N LEU A 52 -14.89 0.55 -8.26
CA LEU A 52 -15.08 -0.67 -9.04
C LEU A 52 -13.75 -1.40 -9.32
N ILE A 53 -12.68 -0.67 -9.60
CA ILE A 53 -11.34 -1.27 -9.72
C ILE A 53 -10.95 -1.96 -8.40
N ILE A 54 -11.07 -1.27 -7.25
CA ILE A 54 -10.74 -1.86 -5.95
C ILE A 54 -11.55 -3.13 -5.72
N LEU A 55 -12.88 -3.08 -5.94
CA LEU A 55 -13.76 -4.24 -5.75
C LEU A 55 -13.34 -5.44 -6.59
N SER A 56 -13.09 -5.22 -7.89
CA SER A 56 -12.70 -6.30 -8.82
C SER A 56 -11.41 -7.00 -8.39
N VAL A 57 -10.39 -6.22 -8.00
CA VAL A 57 -9.09 -6.75 -7.57
C VAL A 57 -9.21 -7.48 -6.24
N VAL A 58 -9.95 -6.92 -5.29
CA VAL A 58 -10.19 -7.51 -3.97
C VAL A 58 -10.88 -8.87 -4.12
N LEU A 59 -11.86 -8.99 -5.00
CA LEU A 59 -12.52 -10.27 -5.28
C LEU A 59 -11.54 -11.31 -5.84
N ALA A 60 -10.65 -10.94 -6.77
CA ALA A 60 -9.62 -11.84 -7.28
C ALA A 60 -8.66 -12.31 -6.18
N ALA A 61 -8.17 -11.38 -5.35
CA ALA A 61 -7.26 -11.68 -4.26
C ALA A 61 -7.95 -12.48 -3.11
N ALA A 62 -9.22 -12.23 -2.85
CA ALA A 62 -10.01 -12.99 -1.89
C ALA A 62 -10.29 -14.41 -2.38
N SER A 63 -10.56 -14.61 -3.67
CA SER A 63 -10.66 -15.94 -4.30
C SER A 63 -9.35 -16.72 -4.20
N LEU A 64 -8.20 -16.05 -4.39
CA LEU A 64 -6.88 -16.64 -4.14
C LEU A 64 -6.73 -17.09 -2.68
N GLN A 65 -7.08 -16.21 -1.73
CA GLN A 65 -7.02 -16.52 -0.30
C GLN A 65 -7.90 -17.72 0.05
N ALA A 66 -9.17 -17.71 -0.37
CA ALA A 66 -10.14 -18.77 -0.11
C ALA A 66 -9.72 -20.12 -0.75
N SER A 67 -8.84 -20.10 -1.76
CA SER A 67 -8.29 -21.29 -2.40
C SER A 67 -7.03 -21.84 -1.73
N GLY A 68 -6.56 -21.22 -0.63
CA GLY A 68 -5.31 -21.57 0.04
C GLY A 68 -4.05 -21.08 -0.68
N GLY A 69 -4.19 -20.22 -1.70
CA GLY A 69 -3.06 -19.70 -2.47
C GLY A 69 -2.11 -18.85 -1.63
N LEU A 70 -2.64 -18.09 -0.66
CA LEU A 70 -1.81 -17.29 0.25
C LEU A 70 -0.92 -18.18 1.15
N ASP A 71 -1.44 -19.31 1.64
CA ASP A 71 -0.65 -20.25 2.46
C ASP A 71 0.52 -20.85 1.67
N LEU A 72 0.29 -21.16 0.38
CA LEU A 72 1.34 -21.63 -0.52
C LEU A 72 2.44 -20.59 -0.69
N LEU A 73 2.06 -19.33 -0.92
CA LEU A 73 3.03 -18.24 -1.02
C LEU A 73 3.86 -18.18 0.28
N VAL A 74 3.22 -18.19 1.45
CA VAL A 74 3.91 -18.14 2.75
C VAL A 74 4.91 -19.28 2.93
N LYS A 75 4.55 -20.52 2.56
CA LYS A 75 5.48 -21.66 2.59
C LYS A 75 6.68 -21.48 1.68
N LEU A 76 6.47 -20.89 0.50
CA LEU A 76 7.57 -20.62 -0.42
C LEU A 76 8.53 -19.59 0.18
N ALA A 77 8.01 -18.52 0.78
CA ALA A 77 8.82 -17.54 1.48
C ALA A 77 9.62 -18.16 2.62
N GLU A 78 8.99 -19.00 3.45
CA GLU A 78 9.68 -19.72 4.53
C GLU A 78 10.85 -20.55 4.00
N LYS A 79 10.62 -21.34 2.95
CA LYS A 79 11.67 -22.17 2.33
C LYS A 79 12.86 -21.33 1.85
N ILE A 80 12.59 -20.17 1.24
CA ILE A 80 13.63 -19.27 0.75
C ILE A 80 14.42 -18.65 1.91
N LEU A 81 13.73 -18.16 2.94
CA LEU A 81 14.35 -17.54 4.12
C LEU A 81 15.25 -18.51 4.89
N ARG A 82 14.79 -19.76 5.09
CA ARG A 82 15.57 -20.81 5.77
C ARG A 82 16.78 -21.30 4.96
N ARG A 83 16.80 -21.10 3.64
CA ARG A 83 17.95 -21.51 2.79
C ARG A 83 19.12 -20.54 2.89
N HIS A 84 18.85 -19.26 3.12
CA HIS A 84 19.88 -18.21 3.22
C HIS A 84 19.74 -17.35 4.50
N PRO A 85 19.76 -17.97 5.69
CA PRO A 85 19.48 -17.31 6.96
C PRO A 85 20.40 -16.12 7.26
N ARG A 86 21.69 -16.24 6.90
CA ARG A 86 22.70 -15.19 7.13
C ARG A 86 22.37 -13.85 6.47
N TYR A 87 21.59 -13.87 5.39
CA TYR A 87 21.22 -12.67 4.62
C TYR A 87 19.79 -12.21 4.88
N ILE A 88 19.13 -12.69 5.94
CA ILE A 88 17.71 -12.44 6.19
C ILE A 88 17.35 -10.94 6.21
N THR A 89 18.20 -10.08 6.74
CA THR A 89 17.98 -8.62 6.77
C THR A 89 17.87 -8.00 5.37
N LEU A 90 18.55 -8.58 4.37
CA LEU A 90 18.46 -8.16 2.98
C LEU A 90 17.37 -8.92 2.23
N LEU A 91 17.23 -10.23 2.48
CA LEU A 91 16.34 -11.10 1.73
C LEU A 91 14.86 -10.95 2.11
N ALA A 92 14.56 -10.87 3.40
CA ALA A 92 13.18 -10.75 3.91
C ALA A 92 12.41 -9.54 3.36
N PRO A 93 12.97 -8.31 3.29
CA PRO A 93 12.22 -7.19 2.75
C PRO A 93 11.89 -7.34 1.26
N PHE A 94 12.77 -7.91 0.44
CA PHE A 94 12.44 -8.17 -0.97
C PHE A 94 11.38 -9.26 -1.13
N ILE A 95 11.38 -10.29 -0.29
CA ILE A 95 10.31 -11.29 -0.29
C ILE A 95 8.97 -10.63 0.09
N CYS A 96 8.94 -9.83 1.16
CA CYS A 96 7.74 -9.10 1.57
C CYS A 96 7.27 -8.11 0.50
N TYR A 97 8.21 -7.43 -0.17
CA TYR A 97 7.93 -6.54 -1.27
C TYR A 97 7.30 -7.29 -2.44
N ILE A 98 7.91 -8.38 -2.91
CA ILE A 98 7.41 -9.19 -4.04
C ILE A 98 6.02 -9.73 -3.73
N PHE A 99 5.81 -10.22 -2.51
CA PHE A 99 4.52 -10.77 -2.09
C PHE A 99 3.44 -9.71 -2.05
N THR A 100 3.76 -8.54 -1.52
CA THR A 100 2.82 -7.42 -1.50
C THR A 100 2.57 -6.87 -2.90
N PHE A 101 3.61 -6.78 -3.73
CA PHE A 101 3.54 -6.36 -5.12
C PHE A 101 2.60 -7.28 -5.91
N MET A 102 2.76 -8.59 -5.73
CA MET A 102 1.95 -9.61 -6.40
C MET A 102 0.54 -9.71 -5.82
N SER A 103 0.34 -9.46 -4.53
CA SER A 103 -0.97 -9.59 -3.86
C SER A 103 -1.79 -8.30 -3.80
N GLY A 104 -1.19 -7.13 -4.04
CA GLY A 104 -1.85 -5.83 -3.94
C GLY A 104 -2.16 -5.35 -2.53
N THR A 105 -1.78 -6.10 -1.49
CA THR A 105 -2.06 -5.77 -0.09
C THR A 105 -0.88 -6.02 0.85
N GLY A 106 -0.64 -5.07 1.75
CA GLY A 106 0.42 -5.16 2.76
C GLY A 106 0.08 -6.11 3.91
N HIS A 107 -1.14 -6.65 3.97
CA HIS A 107 -1.53 -7.62 5.00
C HIS A 107 -0.87 -8.99 4.83
N VAL A 108 -0.34 -9.29 3.64
CA VAL A 108 0.44 -10.53 3.40
C VAL A 108 1.67 -10.59 4.29
N VAL A 109 2.18 -9.45 4.77
CA VAL A 109 3.33 -9.44 5.68
C VAL A 109 3.02 -10.16 7.00
N TYR A 110 1.76 -10.16 7.47
CA TYR A 110 1.41 -10.77 8.77
C TYR A 110 1.77 -12.25 8.85
N SER A 111 1.62 -12.98 7.76
CA SER A 111 1.99 -14.39 7.69
C SER A 111 3.50 -14.62 7.55
N LEU A 112 4.27 -13.61 7.14
CA LEU A 112 5.73 -13.69 6.99
C LEU A 112 6.48 -13.25 8.25
N LEU A 113 5.93 -12.31 9.01
CA LEU A 113 6.54 -11.80 10.25
C LEU A 113 6.94 -12.88 11.27
N PRO A 114 6.11 -13.88 11.62
CA PRO A 114 6.54 -14.93 12.55
C PRO A 114 7.71 -15.74 11.99
N VAL A 115 7.68 -16.07 10.69
CA VAL A 115 8.76 -16.80 10.01
C VAL A 115 10.05 -15.98 10.00
N ILE A 116 9.96 -14.69 9.71
CA ILE A 116 11.12 -13.78 9.71
C ILE A 116 11.73 -13.69 11.11
N SER A 117 10.88 -13.53 12.13
CA SER A 117 11.30 -13.47 13.54
C SER A 117 12.02 -14.74 13.97
N GLU A 118 11.42 -15.91 13.68
CA GLU A 118 11.98 -17.22 14.01
C GLU A 118 13.32 -17.46 13.30
N VAL A 119 13.37 -17.29 11.97
CA VAL A 119 14.59 -17.55 11.20
C VAL A 119 15.70 -16.57 11.60
N ALA A 120 15.37 -15.30 11.88
CA ALA A 120 16.36 -14.33 12.37
C ALA A 120 16.97 -14.82 13.70
N ARG A 121 16.11 -15.14 14.66
CA ARG A 121 16.51 -15.57 16.01
C ARG A 121 17.33 -16.86 15.98
N ASP A 122 16.87 -17.88 15.25
CA ASP A 122 17.57 -19.18 15.12
C ASP A 122 18.95 -19.03 14.48
N SER A 123 19.12 -17.99 13.66
CA SER A 123 20.39 -17.67 12.99
C SER A 123 21.27 -16.73 13.81
N GLY A 124 20.88 -16.37 15.03
CA GLY A 124 21.58 -15.42 15.89
C GLY A 124 21.50 -13.97 15.41
N ILE A 125 20.62 -13.66 14.46
CA ILE A 125 20.43 -12.33 13.90
C ILE A 125 19.35 -11.60 14.70
N ARG A 126 19.64 -10.37 15.12
CA ARG A 126 18.69 -9.49 15.82
C ARG A 126 17.38 -9.34 15.01
N PRO A 127 16.23 -9.85 15.48
CA PRO A 127 14.97 -9.81 14.72
C PRO A 127 14.50 -8.42 14.32
N GLU A 128 14.81 -7.39 15.13
CA GLU A 128 14.56 -5.98 14.79
C GLU A 128 15.01 -5.61 13.38
N ARG A 129 16.17 -6.11 12.94
CA ARG A 129 16.76 -5.76 11.66
C ARG A 129 15.85 -6.20 10.50
N PRO A 130 15.61 -7.50 10.26
CA PRO A 130 14.75 -7.94 9.16
C PRO A 130 13.26 -7.59 9.36
N LEU A 131 12.72 -7.60 10.59
CA LEU A 131 11.30 -7.30 10.82
C LEU A 131 10.97 -5.84 10.47
N SER A 132 11.80 -4.90 10.93
CA SER A 132 11.52 -3.47 10.71
C SER A 132 11.53 -3.12 9.23
N ILE A 133 12.55 -3.51 8.46
CA ILE A 133 12.59 -3.24 7.02
C ILE A 133 11.56 -4.04 6.24
N SER A 134 11.20 -5.27 6.66
CA SER A 134 10.19 -6.08 5.95
C SER A 134 8.79 -5.48 5.99
N VAL A 135 8.42 -4.89 7.13
CA VAL A 135 7.18 -4.10 7.24
C VAL A 135 7.22 -2.93 6.26
N ILE A 136 8.29 -2.12 6.29
CA ILE A 136 8.44 -0.96 5.40
C ILE A 136 8.39 -1.37 3.92
N ALA A 137 9.08 -2.46 3.55
CA ALA A 137 9.13 -2.94 2.18
C ALA A 137 7.77 -3.45 1.68
N SER A 138 7.01 -4.13 2.54
CA SER A 138 5.63 -4.50 2.25
C SER A 138 4.77 -3.26 2.01
N GLN A 139 4.84 -2.27 2.90
CA GLN A 139 4.08 -1.03 2.74
C GLN A 139 4.49 -0.26 1.46
N GLN A 140 5.78 -0.22 1.14
CA GLN A 140 6.31 0.47 -0.04
C GLN A 140 5.89 -0.20 -1.35
N ALA A 141 5.77 -1.53 -1.39
CA ALA A 141 5.35 -2.27 -2.58
C ALA A 141 3.95 -1.90 -3.08
N ILE A 142 3.09 -1.35 -2.22
CA ILE A 142 1.74 -0.91 -2.59
C ILE A 142 1.77 0.16 -3.69
N THR A 143 2.71 1.10 -3.64
CA THR A 143 2.84 2.16 -4.69
C THR A 143 3.51 1.66 -5.96
N ALA A 144 3.94 0.40 -6.01
CA ALA A 144 4.51 -0.21 -7.20
C ALA A 144 3.58 -1.27 -7.82
N SER A 145 2.75 -1.92 -6.99
CA SER A 145 1.85 -2.99 -7.39
C SER A 145 0.80 -2.50 -8.39
N PRO A 146 0.65 -3.15 -9.57
CA PRO A 146 -0.39 -2.81 -10.54
C PRO A 146 -1.82 -3.07 -10.04
N ILE A 147 -1.93 -3.81 -8.93
CA ILE A 147 -3.19 -4.35 -8.43
C ILE A 147 -3.48 -3.85 -7.00
N SER A 148 -2.74 -2.88 -6.48
CA SER A 148 -3.09 -2.32 -5.17
C SER A 148 -4.26 -1.34 -5.28
N ALA A 149 -5.01 -1.18 -4.19
CA ALA A 149 -6.07 -0.17 -4.11
C ALA A 149 -5.52 1.26 -4.31
N ALA A 150 -4.29 1.52 -3.87
CA ALA A 150 -3.64 2.82 -4.07
C ALA A 150 -3.31 3.05 -5.56
N MET A 151 -2.82 2.03 -6.26
CA MET A 151 -2.57 2.11 -7.71
C MET A 151 -3.87 2.30 -8.49
N ALA A 152 -4.94 1.62 -8.11
CA ALA A 152 -6.26 1.83 -8.69
C ALA A 152 -6.70 3.31 -8.59
N ALA A 153 -6.54 3.90 -7.40
CA ALA A 153 -6.82 5.33 -7.18
C ALA A 153 -5.92 6.22 -8.05
N MET A 154 -4.62 5.93 -8.11
CA MET A 154 -3.66 6.67 -8.92
C MET A 154 -4.03 6.66 -10.41
N ILE A 155 -4.34 5.48 -10.96
CA ILE A 155 -4.74 5.31 -12.37
C ILE A 155 -6.04 6.05 -12.65
N GLY A 156 -7.06 5.90 -11.79
CA GLY A 156 -8.35 6.55 -11.98
C GLY A 156 -8.22 8.08 -12.05
N LEU A 157 -7.43 8.66 -11.14
CA LEU A 157 -7.21 10.10 -11.07
C LEU A 157 -6.27 10.64 -12.16
N MET A 158 -5.35 9.81 -12.66
CA MET A 158 -4.41 10.20 -13.72
C MET A 158 -4.94 9.93 -15.14
N ALA A 159 -5.99 9.12 -15.28
CA ALA A 159 -6.60 8.79 -16.57
C ALA A 159 -7.04 10.02 -17.39
N PRO A 160 -7.61 11.10 -16.81
CA PRO A 160 -7.95 12.31 -17.56
C PRO A 160 -6.74 13.01 -18.20
N LEU A 161 -5.54 12.84 -17.64
CA LEU A 161 -4.29 13.36 -18.18
C LEU A 161 -3.64 12.44 -19.23
N GLY A 162 -4.26 11.31 -19.56
CA GLY A 162 -3.72 10.33 -20.51
C GLY A 162 -2.49 9.56 -20.01
N VAL A 163 -2.15 9.67 -18.72
CA VAL A 163 -1.03 8.93 -18.12
C VAL A 163 -1.43 7.46 -18.00
N SER A 164 -0.63 6.58 -18.59
CA SER A 164 -0.84 5.13 -18.52
C SER A 164 -0.30 4.54 -17.21
N ILE A 165 -0.85 3.38 -16.83
CA ILE A 165 -0.30 2.57 -15.73
C ILE A 165 1.17 2.22 -15.95
N SER A 166 1.58 2.01 -17.21
CA SER A 166 2.96 1.66 -17.56
C SER A 166 3.93 2.77 -17.18
N THR A 167 3.58 4.03 -17.42
CA THR A 167 4.39 5.17 -16.99
C THR A 167 4.50 5.25 -15.47
N ILE A 168 3.38 5.06 -14.76
CA ILE A 168 3.38 5.07 -13.28
C ILE A 168 4.30 3.97 -12.74
N MET A 169 4.19 2.75 -13.27
CA MET A 169 5.03 1.62 -12.84
C MET A 169 6.51 1.82 -13.20
N MET A 170 6.80 2.35 -14.40
CA MET A 170 8.17 2.64 -14.84
C MET A 170 8.88 3.62 -13.90
N ILE A 171 8.13 4.52 -13.26
CA ILE A 171 8.66 5.44 -12.25
C ILE A 171 8.71 4.76 -10.87
N CYS A 172 7.58 4.22 -10.42
CA CYS A 172 7.43 3.80 -9.03
C CYS A 172 8.17 2.50 -8.72
N VAL A 173 8.13 1.49 -9.59
CA VAL A 173 8.76 0.18 -9.34
C VAL A 173 10.27 0.29 -9.09
N PRO A 174 11.09 0.92 -9.97
CA PRO A 174 12.51 1.07 -9.69
C PRO A 174 12.77 1.96 -8.46
N ALA A 175 12.02 3.05 -8.31
CA ALA A 175 12.15 3.96 -7.18
C ALA A 175 11.95 3.26 -5.83
N THR A 176 10.87 2.48 -5.70
CA THR A 176 10.54 1.75 -4.47
C THR A 176 11.48 0.58 -4.21
N LEU A 177 11.95 -0.12 -5.25
CA LEU A 177 12.96 -1.18 -5.08
C LEU A 177 14.29 -0.63 -4.58
N ILE A 178 14.75 0.50 -5.14
CA ILE A 178 15.98 1.17 -4.68
C ILE A 178 15.79 1.69 -3.26
N GLY A 179 14.64 2.28 -2.95
CA GLY A 179 14.29 2.70 -1.59
C GLY A 179 14.36 1.54 -0.58
N VAL A 180 13.77 0.40 -0.92
CA VAL A 180 13.81 -0.81 -0.07
C VAL A 180 15.23 -1.33 0.11
N ALA A 181 16.04 -1.34 -0.96
CA ALA A 181 17.45 -1.73 -0.87
C ALA A 181 18.22 -0.82 0.11
N MET A 182 18.06 0.50 -0.03
CA MET A 182 18.73 1.48 0.83
C MET A 182 18.22 1.42 2.28
N GLY A 183 16.92 1.18 2.48
CA GLY A 183 16.35 0.93 3.80
C GLY A 183 16.93 -0.33 4.46
N ALA A 184 17.10 -1.41 3.69
CA ALA A 184 17.70 -2.66 4.17
C ALA A 184 19.17 -2.47 4.58
N ILE A 185 19.95 -1.75 3.77
CA ILE A 185 21.32 -1.35 4.09
C ILE A 185 21.35 -0.52 5.38
N ALA A 186 20.44 0.45 5.53
CA ALA A 186 20.34 1.27 6.72
C ALA A 186 19.97 0.48 7.99
N THR A 187 19.36 -0.70 7.86
CA THR A 187 19.05 -1.59 8.99
C THR A 187 20.09 -2.68 9.25
N PHE A 188 21.04 -2.91 8.34
CA PHE A 188 21.93 -4.06 8.36
C PHE A 188 22.76 -4.17 9.66
N ASN A 189 23.24 -3.04 10.17
CA ASN A 189 24.04 -2.96 11.40
C ASN A 189 23.29 -2.31 12.57
N LYS A 190 21.96 -2.35 12.55
CA LYS A 190 21.15 -1.69 13.58
C LYS A 190 21.16 -2.48 14.90
N GLY A 191 21.52 -1.81 16.00
CA GLY A 191 21.53 -2.38 17.33
C GLY A 191 22.64 -3.40 17.57
N LYS A 192 22.77 -3.87 18.81
CA LYS A 192 23.72 -4.91 19.19
C LYS A 192 23.39 -6.24 18.53
N GLU A 193 24.40 -7.11 18.38
CA GLU A 193 24.16 -8.50 18.03
C GLU A 193 23.22 -9.16 19.04
N LEU A 194 22.42 -10.13 18.58
CA LEU A 194 21.32 -10.68 19.39
C LEU A 194 21.82 -11.22 20.73
N LYS A 195 22.93 -11.97 20.71
CA LYS A 195 23.58 -12.52 21.91
C LYS A 195 24.04 -11.44 22.91
N ASP A 196 24.28 -10.21 22.48
CA ASP A 196 24.78 -9.12 23.31
C ASP A 196 23.67 -8.13 23.71
N ASP A 197 22.41 -8.40 23.32
CA ASP A 197 21.27 -7.55 23.65
C ASP A 197 20.79 -7.82 25.09
N PRO A 198 20.78 -6.80 25.98
CA PRO A 198 20.40 -6.99 27.38
C PRO A 198 18.96 -7.46 27.58
N GLU A 199 18.01 -7.01 26.74
CA GLU A 199 16.61 -7.41 26.86
C GLU A 199 16.42 -8.85 26.41
N TYR A 200 17.11 -9.26 25.35
CA TYR A 200 17.13 -10.65 24.94
C TYR A 200 17.72 -11.56 26.02
N GLN A 201 18.88 -11.21 26.59
CA GLN A 201 19.50 -11.99 27.67
C GLN A 201 18.60 -12.08 28.91
N ARG A 202 17.93 -10.99 29.28
CA ARG A 202 16.94 -10.98 30.38
C ARG A 202 15.80 -11.96 30.10
N ARG A 203 15.17 -11.88 28.93
CA ARG A 203 14.05 -12.76 28.54
C ARG A 203 14.49 -14.22 28.43
N LEU A 204 15.71 -14.47 27.97
CA LEU A 204 16.29 -15.80 27.89
C LEU A 204 16.49 -16.40 29.29
N ALA A 205 17.04 -15.62 30.22
CA ALA A 205 17.24 -16.02 31.62
C ALA A 205 15.90 -16.27 32.35
N GLU A 206 14.86 -15.51 32.03
CA GLU A 206 13.51 -15.66 32.57
C GLU A 206 12.70 -16.79 31.90
N GLY A 207 13.24 -17.47 30.88
CA GLY A 207 12.53 -18.54 30.15
C GLY A 207 11.34 -18.05 29.31
N LEU A 208 11.29 -16.75 28.98
CA LEU A 208 10.20 -16.13 28.21
C LEU A 208 10.32 -16.38 26.70
N ILE A 209 11.51 -16.79 26.22
CA ILE A 209 11.75 -17.10 24.82
C ILE A 209 11.25 -18.50 24.53
N LYS A 210 10.23 -18.62 23.68
CA LYS A 210 9.68 -19.93 23.31
C LYS A 210 10.69 -20.67 22.43
N PRO A 211 11.01 -21.95 22.72
CA PRO A 211 11.78 -22.78 21.80
C PRO A 211 11.07 -22.80 20.44
N ALA A 212 11.84 -22.80 19.34
CA ALA A 212 11.30 -22.77 17.99
C ALA A 212 10.20 -23.84 17.85
N GLN A 213 8.97 -23.42 17.60
CA GLN A 213 7.89 -24.33 17.27
C GLN A 213 8.23 -24.92 15.90
N LYS A 214 8.90 -26.08 15.89
CA LYS A 214 9.17 -26.89 14.68
C LYS A 214 7.88 -27.34 13.97
N GLU A 215 6.72 -27.08 14.55
CA GLU A 215 5.45 -27.22 13.86
C GLU A 215 5.23 -26.03 12.92
N SER A 216 5.96 -26.02 11.80
CA SER A 216 5.34 -25.53 10.56
C SER A 216 4.04 -26.33 10.49
N LYS A 217 2.88 -25.69 10.65
CA LYS A 217 1.61 -26.32 10.32
C LYS A 217 1.84 -26.95 8.95
N ASN A 218 1.76 -28.29 8.87
CA ASN A 218 1.85 -29.01 7.62
C ASN A 218 0.57 -28.72 6.82
N THR A 219 0.33 -27.46 6.46
CA THR A 219 -0.70 -27.03 5.52
C THR A 219 -0.38 -27.73 4.20
N VAL A 220 -1.09 -28.82 3.93
CA VAL A 220 -0.87 -29.62 2.73
C VAL A 220 -1.13 -28.69 1.54
N VAL A 221 -0.08 -28.40 0.76
CA VAL A 221 -0.22 -27.58 -0.43
C VAL A 221 -1.01 -28.38 -1.45
N THR A 222 -2.27 -27.99 -1.65
CA THR A 222 -3.12 -28.63 -2.64
C THR A 222 -2.72 -28.17 -4.05
N SER A 223 -2.98 -29.00 -5.06
CA SER A 223 -2.80 -28.61 -6.47
C SER A 223 -3.68 -27.40 -6.84
N ARG A 224 -4.84 -27.25 -6.16
CA ARG A 224 -5.75 -26.12 -6.30
C ARG A 224 -5.14 -24.81 -5.78
N ALA A 225 -4.42 -24.85 -4.65
CA ALA A 225 -3.68 -23.68 -4.16
C ALA A 225 -2.63 -23.22 -5.19
N LYS A 226 -1.88 -24.16 -5.79
CA LYS A 226 -0.91 -23.85 -6.86
C LYS A 226 -1.58 -23.24 -8.09
N LEU A 227 -2.70 -23.80 -8.52
CA LEU A 227 -3.47 -23.28 -9.66
C LEU A 227 -4.02 -21.89 -9.37
N SER A 228 -4.55 -21.63 -8.17
CA SER A 228 -5.07 -20.32 -7.79
C SER A 228 -3.99 -19.24 -7.83
N VAL A 229 -2.77 -19.54 -7.34
CA VAL A 229 -1.61 -18.66 -7.45
C VAL A 229 -1.27 -18.43 -8.92
N ALA A 230 -1.16 -19.48 -9.73
CA ALA A 230 -0.84 -19.35 -11.14
C ALA A 230 -1.83 -18.44 -11.88
N LEU A 231 -3.14 -18.67 -11.73
CA LEU A 231 -4.20 -17.86 -12.32
C LEU A 231 -4.12 -16.40 -11.87
N PHE A 232 -3.96 -16.16 -10.58
CA PHE A 232 -3.88 -14.81 -10.04
C PHE A 232 -2.64 -14.05 -10.56
N LEU A 233 -1.49 -14.71 -10.65
CA LEU A 233 -0.28 -14.10 -11.23
C LEU A 233 -0.40 -13.87 -12.73
N THR A 234 -1.04 -14.79 -13.46
CA THR A 234 -1.38 -14.56 -14.87
C THR A 234 -2.26 -13.32 -15.02
N SER A 235 -3.23 -13.10 -14.13
CA SER A 235 -4.05 -11.88 -14.15
C SER A 235 -3.19 -10.62 -14.04
N ALA A 236 -2.25 -10.57 -13.10
CA ALA A 236 -1.35 -9.42 -12.93
C ALA A 236 -0.48 -9.18 -14.17
N ILE A 237 0.03 -10.26 -14.79
CA ILE A 237 0.80 -10.17 -16.05
C ILE A 237 -0.08 -9.61 -17.17
N VAL A 238 -1.32 -10.10 -17.32
CA VAL A 238 -2.27 -9.60 -18.32
C VAL A 238 -2.54 -8.11 -18.13
N ILE A 239 -2.79 -7.64 -16.90
CA ILE A 239 -2.98 -6.22 -16.58
C ILE A 239 -1.79 -5.39 -17.07
N VAL A 240 -0.58 -5.84 -16.75
CA VAL A 240 0.67 -5.16 -17.12
C VAL A 240 0.82 -5.11 -18.64
N LEU A 241 0.53 -6.21 -19.35
CA LEU A 241 0.57 -6.24 -20.82
C LEU A 241 -0.46 -5.30 -21.46
N LEU A 242 -1.71 -5.30 -20.95
CA LEU A 242 -2.77 -4.39 -21.42
C LEU A 242 -2.42 -2.92 -21.19
N GLY A 243 -1.67 -2.63 -20.12
CA GLY A 243 -1.18 -1.29 -19.79
C GLY A 243 0.05 -0.85 -20.60
N LEU A 244 0.93 -1.79 -20.96
CA LEU A 244 2.14 -1.53 -21.74
C LEU A 244 1.86 -1.44 -23.25
N ILE A 245 0.88 -2.21 -23.74
CA ILE A 245 0.59 -2.33 -25.16
C ILE A 245 -0.88 -1.98 -25.39
N PRO A 246 -1.21 -0.70 -25.64
CA PRO A 246 -2.58 -0.25 -25.88
C PRO A 246 -3.33 -1.04 -26.95
N ALA A 247 -2.62 -1.54 -27.96
CA ALA A 247 -3.18 -2.34 -29.06
C ALA A 247 -3.77 -3.70 -28.62
N LEU A 248 -3.41 -4.21 -27.44
CA LEU A 248 -4.03 -5.41 -26.88
C LEU A 248 -5.44 -5.16 -26.33
N ARG A 249 -5.83 -3.90 -26.15
CA ARG A 249 -7.16 -3.52 -25.68
C ARG A 249 -8.08 -3.36 -26.88
N PRO A 250 -9.30 -3.94 -26.85
CA PRO A 250 -10.23 -3.81 -27.96
C PRO A 250 -10.61 -2.35 -28.18
N MET A 251 -10.79 -1.96 -29.44
CA MET A 251 -11.31 -0.65 -29.81
C MET A 251 -12.80 -0.59 -29.50
N VAL A 252 -13.23 0.46 -28.82
CA VAL A 252 -14.63 0.69 -28.45
C VAL A 252 -15.05 2.09 -28.87
N GLU A 253 -16.31 2.24 -29.30
CA GLU A 253 -16.88 3.55 -29.58
C GLU A 253 -17.08 4.32 -28.27
N THR A 254 -16.58 5.55 -28.24
CA THR A 254 -16.73 6.47 -27.11
C THR A 254 -17.27 7.81 -27.61
N ALA A 255 -17.66 8.70 -26.68
CA ALA A 255 -17.99 10.08 -27.02
C ALA A 255 -16.86 10.84 -27.74
N LYS A 256 -15.61 10.34 -27.66
CA LYS A 256 -14.42 10.89 -28.34
C LYS A 256 -14.01 10.08 -29.58
N GLY A 257 -14.91 9.25 -30.11
CA GLY A 257 -14.67 8.35 -31.25
C GLY A 257 -14.13 6.99 -30.84
N LEU A 258 -13.59 6.25 -31.81
CA LEU A 258 -13.05 4.91 -31.61
C LEU A 258 -11.74 4.99 -30.81
N GLN A 259 -11.74 4.45 -29.60
CA GLN A 259 -10.59 4.48 -28.69
C GLN A 259 -10.34 3.09 -28.09
N PRO A 260 -9.10 2.74 -27.73
CA PRO A 260 -8.85 1.52 -26.98
C PRO A 260 -9.63 1.53 -25.67
N LEU A 261 -10.16 0.37 -25.26
CA LEU A 261 -10.85 0.18 -23.99
C LEU A 261 -10.08 0.83 -22.83
N SER A 262 -10.78 1.56 -21.96
CA SER A 262 -10.14 2.27 -20.85
C SER A 262 -9.39 1.30 -19.94
N MET A 263 -8.31 1.78 -19.30
CA MET A 263 -7.58 0.95 -18.33
C MET A 263 -8.48 0.55 -17.15
N SER A 264 -9.39 1.42 -16.72
CA SER A 264 -10.37 1.12 -15.67
C SER A 264 -11.19 -0.14 -16.03
N ALA A 265 -11.82 -0.14 -17.20
CA ALA A 265 -12.63 -1.27 -17.65
C ALA A 265 -11.79 -2.53 -17.90
N ALA A 266 -10.60 -2.38 -18.51
CA ALA A 266 -9.69 -3.49 -18.77
C ALA A 266 -9.26 -4.21 -17.47
N ILE A 267 -8.96 -3.46 -16.42
CA ILE A 267 -8.60 -4.02 -15.10
C ILE A 267 -9.79 -4.75 -14.49
N GLN A 268 -10.97 -4.11 -14.47
CA GLN A 268 -12.18 -4.68 -13.88
C GLN A 268 -12.56 -6.02 -14.55
N ILE A 269 -12.60 -6.04 -15.88
CA ILE A 269 -12.91 -7.24 -16.67
C ILE A 269 -11.89 -8.34 -16.40
N THR A 270 -10.60 -8.02 -16.44
CA THR A 270 -9.53 -9.01 -16.22
C THR A 270 -9.62 -9.61 -14.82
N MET A 271 -9.71 -8.78 -13.79
CA MET A 271 -9.74 -9.24 -12.40
C MET A 271 -10.96 -10.08 -12.08
N LEU A 272 -12.16 -9.65 -12.51
CA LEU A 272 -13.38 -10.44 -12.32
C LEU A 272 -13.34 -11.77 -13.09
N SER A 273 -12.79 -11.76 -14.31
CA SER A 273 -12.63 -12.99 -15.12
C SER A 273 -11.72 -13.99 -14.41
N PHE A 274 -10.55 -13.55 -13.93
CA PHE A 274 -9.64 -14.42 -13.20
C PHE A 274 -10.18 -14.84 -11.83
N ALA A 275 -10.91 -13.96 -11.12
CA ALA A 275 -11.61 -14.34 -9.90
C ALA A 275 -12.60 -15.49 -10.16
N CYS A 276 -13.38 -15.38 -11.24
CA CYS A 276 -14.31 -16.43 -11.68
C CYS A 276 -13.57 -17.73 -12.03
N LEU A 277 -12.47 -17.66 -12.80
CA LEU A 277 -11.66 -18.83 -13.14
C LEU A 277 -11.07 -19.52 -11.90
N ILE A 278 -10.60 -18.75 -10.91
CA ILE A 278 -10.11 -19.30 -9.64
C ILE A 278 -11.25 -20.06 -8.94
N VAL A 279 -12.45 -19.49 -8.87
CA VAL A 279 -13.60 -20.16 -8.24
C VAL A 279 -13.98 -21.44 -8.98
N LEU A 280 -14.09 -21.39 -10.31
CA LEU A 280 -14.49 -22.53 -11.14
C LEU A 280 -13.49 -23.69 -11.09
N LEU A 281 -12.19 -23.37 -11.17
CA LEU A 281 -11.13 -24.37 -11.31
C LEU A 281 -10.56 -24.82 -9.96
N CYS A 282 -10.50 -23.94 -8.96
CA CYS A 282 -9.96 -24.25 -7.63
C CYS A 282 -11.04 -24.66 -6.64
N ARG A 283 -12.31 -24.33 -6.90
CA ARG A 283 -13.48 -24.67 -6.07
C ARG A 283 -13.27 -24.39 -4.57
N PRO A 284 -12.93 -23.14 -4.19
CA PRO A 284 -12.86 -22.74 -2.79
C PRO A 284 -14.25 -22.74 -2.15
N GLN A 285 -14.30 -22.62 -0.81
CA GLN A 285 -15.56 -22.31 -0.13
C GLN A 285 -15.93 -20.85 -0.41
N VAL A 286 -17.04 -20.64 -1.14
CA VAL A 286 -17.43 -19.31 -1.64
C VAL A 286 -17.64 -18.30 -0.52
N ASP A 287 -18.20 -18.72 0.62
CA ASP A 287 -18.40 -17.84 1.78
C ASP A 287 -17.10 -17.29 2.36
N GLN A 288 -15.98 -18.00 2.18
CA GLN A 288 -14.66 -17.54 2.61
C GLN A 288 -14.13 -16.38 1.77
N ILE A 289 -14.66 -16.16 0.57
CA ILE A 289 -14.27 -15.03 -0.28
C ILE A 289 -14.67 -13.73 0.42
N ILE A 290 -15.91 -13.61 0.90
CA ILE A 290 -16.40 -12.39 1.54
C ILE A 290 -16.01 -12.32 3.02
N SER A 291 -16.04 -13.44 3.73
CA SER A 291 -15.68 -13.48 5.16
C SER A 291 -14.17 -13.44 5.41
N GLY A 292 -13.35 -13.65 4.38
CA GLY A 292 -11.90 -13.63 4.43
C GLY A 292 -11.30 -12.26 4.75
N THR A 293 -10.07 -12.28 5.27
CA THR A 293 -9.39 -11.06 5.70
C THR A 293 -9.04 -10.13 4.54
N VAL A 294 -8.75 -10.67 3.34
CA VAL A 294 -8.46 -9.87 2.14
C VAL A 294 -9.69 -9.09 1.71
N PHE A 295 -10.87 -9.71 1.65
CA PHE A 295 -12.10 -9.00 1.29
C PHE A 295 -12.47 -7.93 2.31
N ARG A 296 -12.40 -8.24 3.62
CA ARG A 296 -12.68 -7.24 4.67
C ARG A 296 -11.76 -6.02 4.57
N ALA A 297 -10.47 -6.23 4.32
CA ALA A 297 -9.52 -5.14 4.10
C ALA A 297 -9.85 -4.34 2.82
N GLY A 298 -10.28 -5.03 1.76
CA GLY A 298 -10.72 -4.40 0.53
C GLY A 298 -12.02 -3.59 0.68
N ALA A 299 -13.02 -4.11 1.38
CA ALA A 299 -14.27 -3.41 1.68
C ALA A 299 -14.02 -2.10 2.44
N LEU A 300 -13.08 -2.12 3.39
CA LEU A 300 -12.60 -0.90 4.04
C LEU A 300 -12.04 0.11 3.03
N ALA A 301 -11.20 -0.32 2.10
CA ALA A 301 -10.63 0.54 1.07
C ALA A 301 -11.70 1.12 0.14
N ILE A 302 -12.73 0.35 -0.22
CA ILE A 302 -13.87 0.80 -1.03
C ILE A 302 -14.63 1.94 -0.31
N VAL A 303 -14.97 1.74 0.97
CA VAL A 303 -15.70 2.76 1.75
C VAL A 303 -14.86 4.02 1.94
N CYS A 304 -13.55 3.87 2.19
CA CYS A 304 -12.63 5.00 2.25
C CYS A 304 -12.55 5.73 0.91
N ALA A 305 -12.50 5.00 -0.21
CA ALA A 305 -12.41 5.60 -1.53
C ALA A 305 -13.67 6.38 -1.88
N PHE A 306 -14.84 5.84 -1.54
CA PHE A 306 -16.10 6.51 -1.75
C PHE A 306 -16.20 7.80 -0.94
N GLY A 307 -16.02 7.74 0.37
CA GLY A 307 -16.22 8.91 1.23
C GLY A 307 -15.13 9.97 1.13
N LEU A 308 -13.86 9.57 1.23
CA LEU A 308 -12.75 10.53 1.36
C LEU A 308 -12.41 11.24 0.06
N ALA A 309 -12.45 10.54 -1.07
CA ALA A 309 -12.22 11.16 -2.36
C ALA A 309 -13.32 12.16 -2.70
N TRP A 310 -14.58 11.76 -2.45
CA TRP A 310 -15.74 12.60 -2.70
C TRP A 310 -15.69 13.87 -1.83
N MET A 311 -15.31 13.72 -0.56
CA MET A 311 -15.06 14.85 0.34
C MET A 311 -13.95 15.76 -0.19
N SER A 312 -12.79 15.20 -0.53
CA SER A 312 -11.63 15.97 -1.00
C SER A 312 -11.94 16.74 -2.28
N GLU A 313 -12.54 16.08 -3.27
CA GLU A 313 -12.89 16.71 -4.55
C GLU A 313 -13.96 17.80 -4.38
N THR A 314 -14.97 17.59 -3.53
CA THR A 314 -15.98 18.61 -3.24
C THR A 314 -15.35 19.86 -2.63
N PHE A 315 -14.46 19.69 -1.64
CA PHE A 315 -13.74 20.80 -1.02
C PHE A 315 -12.84 21.53 -2.02
N VAL A 316 -12.02 20.78 -2.77
CA VAL A 316 -11.05 21.36 -3.72
C VAL A 316 -11.77 22.10 -4.84
N ASN A 317 -12.82 21.54 -5.41
CA ASN A 317 -13.57 22.18 -6.50
C ASN A 317 -14.27 23.47 -6.03
N GLY A 318 -14.82 23.46 -4.82
CA GLY A 318 -15.47 24.64 -4.26
C GLY A 318 -14.53 25.81 -3.97
N HIS A 319 -13.26 25.52 -3.68
CA HIS A 319 -12.25 26.55 -3.34
C HIS A 319 -11.15 26.70 -4.37
N ILE A 320 -11.33 26.15 -5.57
CA ILE A 320 -10.24 26.05 -6.54
C ILE A 320 -9.61 27.41 -6.88
N ALA A 321 -10.41 28.47 -6.95
CA ALA A 321 -9.92 29.82 -7.21
C ALA A 321 -8.98 30.33 -6.10
N LEU A 322 -9.35 30.14 -4.84
CA LEU A 322 -8.56 30.55 -3.68
C LEU A 322 -7.28 29.70 -3.54
N ILE A 323 -7.41 28.38 -3.65
CA ILE A 323 -6.27 27.46 -3.57
C ILE A 323 -5.25 27.82 -4.66
N LYS A 324 -5.73 28.14 -5.86
CA LYS A 324 -4.88 28.62 -6.95
C LYS A 324 -4.19 29.95 -6.64
N ALA A 325 -4.90 30.92 -6.08
CA ALA A 325 -4.34 32.24 -5.78
C ALA A 325 -3.21 32.18 -4.72
N GLU A 326 -3.37 31.37 -3.67
CA GLU A 326 -2.48 31.39 -2.50
C GLU A 326 -1.34 30.37 -2.55
N VAL A 327 -1.59 29.19 -3.13
CA VAL A 327 -0.70 28.03 -2.98
C VAL A 327 -0.08 27.58 -4.31
N GLN A 328 -0.71 27.93 -5.44
CA GLN A 328 -0.25 27.46 -6.77
C GLN A 328 1.18 27.89 -7.06
N THR A 329 1.51 29.17 -6.87
CA THR A 329 2.85 29.67 -7.18
C THR A 329 3.92 28.98 -6.34
N LEU A 330 3.69 28.80 -5.05
CA LEU A 330 4.62 28.11 -4.15
C LEU A 330 4.81 26.65 -4.58
N LEU A 331 3.73 25.93 -4.84
CA LEU A 331 3.81 24.51 -5.20
C LEU A 331 4.32 24.29 -6.63
N GLN A 332 4.08 25.20 -7.57
CA GLN A 332 4.67 25.15 -8.91
C GLN A 332 6.18 25.46 -8.88
N GLN A 333 6.63 26.38 -8.02
CA GLN A 333 8.06 26.65 -7.84
C GLN A 333 8.77 25.54 -7.05
N HIS A 334 8.08 24.89 -6.12
CA HIS A 334 8.64 23.90 -5.20
C HIS A 334 7.83 22.60 -5.23
N THR A 335 7.81 21.96 -6.41
CA THR A 335 7.00 20.76 -6.66
C THR A 335 7.30 19.58 -5.72
N TRP A 336 8.47 19.54 -5.08
CA TRP A 336 8.85 18.53 -4.09
C TRP A 336 8.06 18.62 -2.77
N LEU A 337 7.43 19.76 -2.46
CA LEU A 337 6.62 19.94 -1.25
C LEU A 337 5.42 18.98 -1.21
N ILE A 338 4.90 18.56 -2.37
CA ILE A 338 3.80 17.59 -2.44
C ILE A 338 4.19 16.25 -1.80
N ALA A 339 5.47 15.85 -1.89
CA ALA A 339 5.96 14.64 -1.23
C ALA A 339 5.88 14.76 0.30
N ILE A 340 6.23 15.93 0.85
CA ILE A 340 6.15 16.17 2.30
C ILE A 340 4.70 16.15 2.76
N MET A 341 3.79 16.77 2.01
CA MET A 341 2.35 16.73 2.29
C MET A 341 1.84 15.28 2.27
N MET A 342 2.20 14.50 1.24
CA MET A 342 1.85 13.08 1.13
C MET A 342 2.36 12.25 2.31
N PHE A 343 3.59 12.51 2.75
CA PHE A 343 4.17 11.81 3.89
C PHE A 343 3.40 12.07 5.18
N PHE A 344 3.15 13.34 5.53
CA PHE A 344 2.48 13.67 6.79
C PHE A 344 0.98 13.33 6.79
N VAL A 345 0.28 13.56 5.67
CA VAL A 345 -1.12 13.12 5.56
C VAL A 345 -1.19 11.60 5.65
N SER A 346 -0.27 10.86 5.03
CA SER A 346 -0.20 9.42 5.20
C SER A 346 0.05 8.99 6.64
N ALA A 347 0.98 9.65 7.33
CA ALA A 347 1.24 9.39 8.75
C ALA A 347 -0.01 9.57 9.62
N MET A 348 -0.83 10.57 9.33
CA MET A 348 -2.07 10.86 10.06
C MET A 348 -3.21 9.90 9.69
N VAL A 349 -3.42 9.67 8.40
CA VAL A 349 -4.57 8.92 7.86
C VAL A 349 -4.34 7.41 7.93
N SER A 350 -3.08 6.97 8.00
CA SER A 350 -2.69 5.56 8.02
C SER A 350 -3.21 4.74 6.84
N SER A 351 -3.38 5.37 5.67
CA SER A 351 -3.84 4.70 4.44
C SER A 351 -3.28 5.35 3.18
N GLN A 352 -2.60 4.55 2.35
CA GLN A 352 -2.00 4.98 1.08
C GLN A 352 -3.06 5.37 0.05
N ALA A 353 -4.10 4.55 -0.09
CA ALA A 353 -5.19 4.84 -1.02
C ALA A 353 -5.95 6.10 -0.61
N ALA A 354 -6.27 6.26 0.68
CA ALA A 354 -6.91 7.47 1.18
C ALA A 354 -6.04 8.72 0.96
N THR A 355 -4.75 8.64 1.29
CA THR A 355 -3.81 9.77 1.07
C THR A 355 -3.74 10.16 -0.40
N THR A 356 -3.71 9.17 -1.30
CA THR A 356 -3.73 9.38 -2.75
C THR A 356 -5.01 10.10 -3.17
N LEU A 357 -6.17 9.63 -2.70
CA LEU A 357 -7.48 10.21 -3.00
C LEU A 357 -7.70 11.60 -2.39
N ILE A 358 -6.99 11.93 -1.32
CA ILE A 358 -7.03 13.26 -0.72
C ILE A 358 -6.15 14.23 -1.51
N LEU A 359 -4.87 13.90 -1.71
CA LEU A 359 -3.86 14.88 -2.16
C LEU A 359 -3.67 14.94 -3.67
N LEU A 360 -3.95 13.87 -4.40
CA LEU A 360 -3.73 13.85 -5.84
C LEU A 360 -4.73 14.74 -6.59
N PRO A 361 -6.05 14.78 -6.25
CA PRO A 361 -6.96 15.77 -6.83
C PRO A 361 -6.53 17.20 -6.53
N LEU A 362 -6.07 17.49 -5.31
CA LEU A 362 -5.52 18.80 -4.94
C LEU A 362 -4.33 19.20 -5.83
N GLY A 363 -3.37 18.28 -6.00
CA GLY A 363 -2.20 18.52 -6.84
C GLY A 363 -2.54 18.74 -8.32
N LEU A 364 -3.48 17.96 -8.85
CA LEU A 364 -4.01 18.12 -10.21
C LEU A 364 -4.69 19.48 -10.39
N ALA A 365 -5.53 19.88 -9.43
CA ALA A 365 -6.28 21.12 -9.50
C ALA A 365 -5.34 22.35 -9.44
N LEU A 366 -4.20 22.22 -8.76
CA LEU A 366 -3.11 23.19 -8.72
C LEU A 366 -2.20 23.20 -9.96
N GLY A 367 -2.45 22.32 -10.93
CA GLY A 367 -1.65 22.24 -12.15
C GLY A 367 -0.22 21.76 -11.89
N LEU A 368 -0.01 20.90 -10.88
CA LEU A 368 1.29 20.25 -10.69
C LEU A 368 1.58 19.30 -11.84
N PRO A 369 2.83 19.25 -12.33
CA PRO A 369 3.18 18.39 -13.44
C PRO A 369 3.08 16.90 -13.02
N ALA A 370 2.67 16.05 -13.96
CA ALA A 370 2.46 14.61 -13.70
C ALA A 370 3.70 13.94 -13.10
N TYR A 371 4.91 14.32 -13.54
CA TYR A 371 6.15 13.79 -12.98
C TYR A 371 6.30 14.05 -11.47
N ALA A 372 5.84 15.21 -10.99
CA ALA A 372 5.96 15.57 -9.58
C ALA A 372 4.97 14.78 -8.74
N LEU A 373 3.74 14.63 -9.25
CA LEU A 373 2.69 13.85 -8.58
C LEU A 373 3.06 12.36 -8.51
N ILE A 374 3.49 11.76 -9.62
CA ILE A 374 3.88 10.34 -9.68
C ILE A 374 5.21 10.10 -8.97
N GLY A 375 6.22 10.94 -9.20
CA GLY A 375 7.54 10.78 -8.60
C GLY A 375 7.57 10.99 -7.09
N SER A 376 6.68 11.84 -6.57
CA SER A 376 6.49 12.03 -5.12
C SER A 376 5.58 10.99 -4.48
N TRP A 377 4.78 10.28 -5.28
CA TRP A 377 3.77 9.34 -4.80
C TRP A 377 4.30 8.26 -3.83
N PRO A 378 5.54 7.74 -3.94
CA PRO A 378 6.13 6.86 -2.92
C PRO A 378 6.08 7.41 -1.48
N ALA A 379 5.94 8.73 -1.30
CA ALA A 379 5.78 9.38 0.00
C ALA A 379 4.47 9.03 0.72
N VAL A 380 3.46 8.52 0.02
CA VAL A 380 2.22 8.04 0.67
C VAL A 380 2.48 6.84 1.58
N ASN A 381 3.69 6.26 1.62
CA ASN A 381 4.13 5.34 2.66
C ASN A 381 4.67 6.06 3.91
N GLY A 382 3.89 6.96 4.52
CA GLY A 382 4.26 7.69 5.75
C GLY A 382 3.74 7.07 7.04
N TYR A 383 2.88 6.06 6.97
CA TYR A 383 2.13 5.54 8.12
C TYR A 383 2.94 4.67 9.10
N PHE A 384 4.23 4.44 8.85
CA PHE A 384 5.14 3.95 9.88
C PHE A 384 5.60 5.05 10.85
N PHE A 385 5.48 6.33 10.45
CA PHE A 385 6.05 7.47 11.19
C PHE A 385 5.47 7.58 12.60
N ILE A 386 4.18 7.29 12.75
CA ILE A 386 3.54 6.99 14.02
C ILE A 386 3.28 5.48 14.01
N PRO A 387 3.90 4.67 14.89
CA PRO A 387 3.90 3.20 14.78
C PRO A 387 2.58 2.55 15.24
N VAL A 388 1.45 3.09 14.81
CA VAL A 388 0.08 2.59 15.08
C VAL A 388 -0.45 1.70 13.95
N ALA A 389 0.25 1.64 12.83
CA ALA A 389 -0.09 0.75 11.71
C ALA A 389 -0.09 -0.72 12.16
N GLY A 390 -1.13 -1.47 11.76
CA GLY A 390 -1.29 -2.87 12.16
C GLY A 390 -0.07 -3.74 11.83
N GLN A 391 0.61 -3.48 10.71
CA GLN A 391 1.84 -4.17 10.32
C GLN A 391 3.00 -3.91 11.28
N CYS A 392 3.14 -2.67 11.77
CA CYS A 392 4.13 -2.32 12.79
C CYS A 392 3.81 -3.01 14.12
N LEU A 393 2.56 -2.96 14.56
CA LEU A 393 2.12 -3.60 15.80
C LEU A 393 2.26 -5.12 15.76
N ALA A 394 1.96 -5.76 14.63
CA ALA A 394 2.17 -7.18 14.45
C ALA A 394 3.66 -7.56 14.51
N ALA A 395 4.53 -6.77 13.89
CA ALA A 395 5.97 -7.02 13.94
C ALA A 395 6.54 -6.89 15.36
N LEU A 396 6.01 -5.97 16.17
CA LEU A 396 6.32 -5.89 17.60
C LEU A 396 5.84 -7.14 18.35
N ALA A 397 4.63 -7.61 18.07
CA ALA A 397 4.04 -8.76 18.75
C ALA A 397 4.71 -10.09 18.40
N PHE A 398 5.18 -10.26 17.16
CA PHE A 398 5.87 -11.47 16.71
C PHE A 398 7.35 -11.53 17.10
N ASP A 399 7.93 -10.43 17.60
CA ASP A 399 9.28 -10.43 18.13
C ASP A 399 9.30 -10.77 19.63
N ASP A 400 9.47 -12.06 19.94
CA ASP A 400 9.58 -12.51 21.33
C ASP A 400 10.92 -12.14 22.00
N THR A 401 11.92 -11.74 21.22
CA THR A 401 13.23 -11.28 21.76
C THR A 401 13.16 -9.89 22.37
N GLY A 402 12.13 -9.10 22.06
CA GLY A 402 11.98 -7.72 22.53
C GLY A 402 12.90 -6.71 21.85
N THR A 403 13.64 -7.12 20.80
CA THR A 403 14.56 -6.23 20.08
C THR A 403 13.81 -5.21 19.21
N THR A 404 12.65 -5.59 18.67
CA THR A 404 11.70 -4.73 17.95
C THR A 404 10.80 -4.06 18.97
N ARG A 405 10.86 -2.73 19.06
CA ARG A 405 10.14 -1.99 20.11
C ARG A 405 9.76 -0.58 19.71
N ILE A 406 8.81 -0.03 20.45
CA ILE A 406 8.64 1.40 20.66
C ILE A 406 9.44 1.74 21.92
N GLY A 407 10.39 2.66 21.80
CA GLY A 407 11.23 3.13 22.89
C GLY A 407 10.52 4.15 23.77
N LYS A 408 11.30 5.00 24.44
CA LYS A 408 10.78 6.00 25.40
C LYS A 408 9.82 7.02 24.76
N TYR A 409 10.00 7.32 23.47
CA TYR A 409 9.20 8.31 22.74
C TYR A 409 8.46 7.62 21.59
N VAL A 410 7.27 8.13 21.23
CA VAL A 410 6.43 7.55 20.17
C VAL A 410 7.17 7.41 18.85
N LEU A 411 7.98 8.41 18.47
CA LEU A 411 8.78 8.43 17.24
C LEU A 411 10.12 7.67 17.38
N ASN A 412 10.48 7.21 18.57
CA ASN A 412 11.66 6.40 18.81
C ASN A 412 11.27 4.92 18.71
N HIS A 413 11.16 4.39 17.51
CA HIS A 413 10.76 2.99 17.29
C HIS A 413 11.55 2.32 16.17
N SER A 414 11.41 1.00 16.08
CA SER A 414 12.23 0.17 15.20
C SER A 414 12.09 0.49 13.70
N PHE A 415 10.91 0.96 13.26
CA PHE A 415 10.59 1.25 11.86
C PHE A 415 11.07 2.62 11.35
N MET A 416 11.44 3.55 12.23
CA MET A 416 11.71 4.94 11.85
C MET A 416 12.89 5.07 10.87
N ARG A 417 14.06 4.50 11.21
CA ARG A 417 15.25 4.53 10.36
C ARG A 417 15.04 3.87 8.99
N PRO A 418 14.60 2.59 8.88
CA PRO A 418 14.35 1.99 7.57
C PRO A 418 13.28 2.74 6.79
N GLY A 419 12.21 3.17 7.44
CA GLY A 419 11.09 3.86 6.81
C GLY A 419 11.51 5.19 6.17
N LEU A 420 12.17 6.07 6.94
CA LEU A 420 12.60 7.37 6.43
C LEU A 420 13.60 7.22 5.28
N VAL A 421 14.60 6.34 5.41
CA VAL A 421 15.57 6.10 4.34
C VAL A 421 14.86 5.59 3.09
N ASN A 422 13.97 4.61 3.23
CA ASN A 422 13.22 4.06 2.11
C ASN A 422 12.36 5.12 1.41
N VAL A 423 11.59 5.92 2.15
CA VAL A 423 10.72 6.95 1.56
C VAL A 423 11.53 8.03 0.88
N ILE A 424 12.54 8.59 1.55
CA ILE A 424 13.36 9.68 1.01
C ILE A 424 14.02 9.23 -0.29
N VAL A 425 14.65 8.05 -0.29
CA VAL A 425 15.30 7.51 -1.49
C VAL A 425 14.28 7.22 -2.58
N SER A 426 13.14 6.60 -2.25
CA SER A 426 12.09 6.33 -3.24
C SER A 426 11.56 7.61 -3.89
N VAL A 427 11.35 8.68 -3.12
CA VAL A 427 10.87 9.96 -3.64
C VAL A 427 11.93 10.62 -4.52
N ILE A 428 13.19 10.65 -4.09
CA ILE A 428 14.29 11.23 -4.89
C ILE A 428 14.40 10.50 -6.23
N VAL A 429 14.48 9.17 -6.20
CA VAL A 429 14.58 8.35 -7.41
C VAL A 429 13.33 8.48 -8.27
N GLY A 430 12.15 8.48 -7.66
CA GLY A 430 10.86 8.65 -8.35
C GLY A 430 10.76 10.00 -9.06
N LEU A 431 11.19 11.08 -8.43
CA LEU A 431 11.24 12.41 -9.05
C LEU A 431 12.26 12.49 -10.19
N LEU A 432 13.43 11.87 -10.03
CA LEU A 432 14.46 11.82 -11.08
C LEU A 432 13.97 11.05 -12.31
N ILE A 433 13.49 9.81 -12.12
CA ILE A 433 12.94 8.99 -13.22
C ILE A 433 11.71 9.66 -13.81
N GLY A 434 10.82 10.19 -12.97
CA GLY A 434 9.64 10.94 -13.40
C GLY A 434 10.01 12.08 -14.33
N LYS A 435 10.98 12.93 -13.97
CA LYS A 435 11.45 13.99 -14.86
C LYS A 435 11.99 13.45 -16.18
N MET A 436 12.72 12.35 -16.18
CA MET A 436 13.27 11.79 -17.43
C MET A 436 12.18 11.22 -18.35
N VAL A 437 11.09 10.69 -17.78
CA VAL A 437 10.02 10.01 -18.54
C VAL A 437 8.89 10.96 -18.95
N LEU A 438 8.65 12.02 -18.17
CA LEU A 438 7.45 12.87 -18.27
C LEU A 438 7.71 14.39 -18.35
N ALA A 439 8.96 14.87 -18.28
CA ALA A 439 9.26 16.30 -18.37
C ALA A 439 9.37 16.81 -19.81
#